data_AF-A0A1F8SHB3-F1
#
_entry.id   AF-A0A1F8SHB3-F1
#
_cell.length_a   1.000
_cell.length_b   1.000
_cell.length_c   1.000
_cell.angle_alpha   90.00
_cell.angle_beta   90.00
_cell.angle_gamma   90.00
#
_symmetry.space_group_name_H-M   'P 1'
#
loop_
_entity.id
_entity.type
_entity.pdbx_description
1 polymer ?
#
loop_
_entity_poly.entity_id
_entity_poly.type
_entity_poly.pdbx_seq_one_letter_code
_entity_poly.pdbx_strand_id
1 'polypeptide(L)'
;AQLADLKPDVTWHMVGHLQSNKAKAAVELFDIIHSVDSVRLAEILSRRAEKTLPVLLEVNVSGEATKGGFSVAGIAAAVNEIRQLPNLKTMGLMTVAPFVADPEEIRPVFRKLRELRDSLELKHLSMGMTDDFEVAIEEGASMLRIGRAIFGERRQQ
;
A
#
# COMPACT_ATOMS: atom_id res chain seq x y z
N ALA A 1 14.70 -8.59 -19.10
CA ALA A 1 13.46 -9.08 -18.45
C ALA A 1 12.31 -8.90 -19.43
N GLN A 2 11.38 -9.85 -19.53
CA GLN A 2 10.36 -9.95 -20.59
C GLN A 2 9.34 -8.79 -20.68
N LEU A 3 9.46 -7.76 -19.83
CA LEU A 3 8.51 -6.65 -19.72
C LEU A 3 9.20 -5.28 -19.74
N ALA A 4 10.50 -5.23 -20.08
CA ALA A 4 11.27 -3.99 -20.07
C ALA A 4 10.83 -3.01 -21.18
N ASP A 5 10.26 -3.55 -22.25
CA ASP A 5 9.69 -2.85 -23.40
C ASP A 5 8.40 -2.07 -23.08
N LEU A 6 7.76 -2.35 -21.94
CA LEU A 6 6.57 -1.62 -21.48
C LEU A 6 6.89 -0.30 -20.76
N LYS A 7 8.16 0.01 -20.50
CA LYS A 7 8.55 1.32 -19.93
C LYS A 7 8.76 2.32 -21.07
N PRO A 8 8.22 3.55 -20.97
CA PRO A 8 7.63 4.18 -19.78
C PRO A 8 6.09 4.13 -19.68
N ASP A 9 5.40 3.41 -20.57
CA ASP A 9 3.94 3.47 -20.71
C ASP A 9 3.16 2.89 -19.52
N VAL A 10 3.82 2.04 -18.71
CA VAL A 10 3.23 1.42 -17.51
C VAL A 10 3.97 1.86 -16.25
N THR A 11 3.21 2.22 -15.21
CA THR A 11 3.73 2.42 -13.85
C THR A 11 3.62 1.11 -13.07
N TRP A 12 4.73 0.64 -12.50
CA TRP A 12 4.77 -0.61 -11.73
C TRP A 12 4.58 -0.35 -10.23
N HIS A 13 3.54 -0.95 -9.65
CA HIS A 13 3.22 -0.82 -8.23
C HIS A 13 3.46 -2.15 -7.49
N MET A 14 4.23 -2.13 -6.39
CA MET A 14 4.36 -3.28 -5.49
C MET A 14 3.29 -3.21 -4.40
N VAL A 15 2.33 -4.14 -4.43
CA VAL A 15 1.16 -4.14 -3.52
C VAL A 15 1.10 -5.32 -2.54
N GLY A 16 1.95 -6.33 -2.73
CA GLY A 16 2.05 -7.49 -1.84
C GLY A 16 3.13 -7.29 -0.76
N HIS A 17 3.12 -8.13 0.27
CA HIS A 17 4.12 -8.07 1.34
C HIS A 17 5.56 -8.09 0.79
N LEU A 18 6.38 -7.16 1.26
CA LEU A 18 7.76 -6.99 0.81
C LEU A 18 8.75 -7.45 1.88
N GLN A 19 9.35 -8.61 1.66
CA GLN A 19 10.42 -9.11 2.51
C GLN A 19 11.66 -8.22 2.40
N SER A 20 12.31 -7.90 3.52
CA SER A 20 13.46 -6.97 3.55
C SER A 20 14.64 -7.41 2.66
N ASN A 21 14.86 -8.71 2.47
CA ASN A 21 15.89 -9.23 1.57
C ASN A 21 15.60 -9.01 0.07
N LYS A 22 14.34 -8.72 -0.28
CA LYS A 22 13.92 -8.39 -1.64
C LYS A 22 13.87 -6.89 -1.92
N ALA A 23 14.15 -6.05 -0.93
CA ALA A 23 14.09 -4.58 -1.06
C ALA A 23 14.94 -4.05 -2.23
N LYS A 24 16.13 -4.63 -2.50
CA LYS A 24 16.95 -4.24 -3.67
C LYS A 24 16.21 -4.45 -5.00
N ALA A 25 15.69 -5.66 -5.20
CA ALA A 25 14.94 -5.96 -6.41
C ALA A 25 13.68 -5.09 -6.50
N ALA A 26 13.05 -4.78 -5.37
CA ALA A 26 11.87 -3.93 -5.34
C ALA A 26 12.15 -2.51 -5.86
N VAL A 27 13.24 -1.87 -5.41
CA VAL A 27 13.59 -0.50 -5.84
C VAL A 27 14.03 -0.43 -7.31
N GLU A 28 14.54 -1.53 -7.87
CA GLU A 28 14.96 -1.61 -9.28
C GLU A 28 13.76 -1.84 -10.21
N LEU A 29 12.76 -2.62 -9.78
CA LEU A 29 11.65 -3.07 -10.61
C LEU A 29 10.44 -2.13 -10.55
N PHE A 30 10.08 -1.64 -9.36
CA PHE A 30 8.83 -0.92 -9.13
C PHE A 30 9.04 0.59 -9.07
N ASP A 31 8.02 1.31 -9.53
CA ASP A 31 7.96 2.76 -9.50
C ASP A 31 7.33 3.27 -8.19
N ILE A 32 6.42 2.47 -7.58
CA ILE A 32 5.75 2.78 -6.30
C ILE A 32 5.66 1.53 -5.42
N ILE A 33 5.89 1.66 -4.10
CA ILE A 33 5.71 0.56 -3.13
C ILE A 33 4.60 0.90 -2.14
N HIS A 34 3.57 0.06 -2.06
CA HIS A 34 2.41 0.30 -1.20
C HIS A 34 2.49 -0.38 0.17
N SER A 35 3.31 -1.42 0.27
CA SER A 35 3.35 -2.38 1.39
C SER A 35 4.46 -2.06 2.40
N VAL A 36 4.75 -0.79 2.66
CA VAL A 36 5.73 -0.44 3.69
C VAL A 36 5.05 -0.59 5.05
N ASP A 37 5.41 -1.63 5.77
CA ASP A 37 4.75 -2.08 7.01
C ASP A 37 5.54 -1.77 8.29
N SER A 38 6.77 -1.27 8.16
CA SER A 38 7.68 -1.01 9.27
C SER A 38 8.71 0.07 8.94
N VAL A 39 9.16 0.81 9.95
CA VAL A 39 10.25 1.80 9.81
C VAL A 39 11.52 1.11 9.32
N ARG A 40 11.82 -0.10 9.83
CA ARG A 40 12.95 -0.92 9.37
C ARG A 40 12.91 -1.17 7.86
N LEU A 41 11.76 -1.54 7.30
CA LEU A 41 11.65 -1.74 5.85
C LEU A 41 11.86 -0.41 5.09
N ALA A 42 11.27 0.68 5.58
CA ALA A 42 11.45 2.01 5.00
C ALA A 42 12.94 2.42 4.97
N GLU A 43 13.69 2.23 6.05
CA GLU A 43 15.13 2.52 6.09
C GLU A 43 15.94 1.68 5.09
N ILE A 44 15.56 0.42 4.88
CA ILE A 44 16.22 -0.46 3.90
C ILE A 44 15.93 0.05 2.49
N LEU A 45 14.68 0.42 2.20
CA LEU A 45 14.29 1.00 0.91
C LEU A 45 15.01 2.32 0.64
N SER A 46 15.00 3.24 1.61
CA SER A 46 15.71 4.53 1.56
C SER A 46 17.19 4.36 1.22
N ARG A 47 17.87 3.41 1.88
CA ARG A 47 19.29 3.11 1.63
C ARG A 47 19.57 2.48 0.26
N ARG A 48 18.59 1.80 -0.34
CA ARG A 48 18.75 1.08 -1.61
C ARG A 48 18.29 1.90 -2.81
N ALA A 49 17.39 2.86 -2.62
CA ALA A 49 16.85 3.68 -3.68
C ALA A 49 17.91 4.68 -4.19
N GLU A 50 18.18 4.65 -5.49
CA GLU A 50 19.07 5.60 -6.17
C GLU A 50 18.36 6.90 -6.58
N LYS A 51 17.03 6.87 -6.61
CA LYS A 51 16.13 8.00 -6.90
C LYS A 51 15.02 8.06 -5.85
N THR A 52 14.34 9.19 -5.75
CA THR A 52 13.17 9.31 -4.86
C THR A 52 12.12 8.27 -5.22
N LEU A 53 11.83 7.38 -4.28
CA LEU A 53 10.87 6.30 -4.38
C LEU A 53 9.55 6.70 -3.69
N PRO A 54 8.46 6.85 -4.45
CA PRO A 54 7.09 6.88 -3.94
C PRO A 54 6.76 5.68 -3.05
N VAL A 55 6.26 5.94 -1.84
CA VAL A 55 5.78 4.88 -0.94
C VAL A 55 4.44 5.22 -0.32
N LEU A 56 3.64 4.18 -0.07
CA LEU A 56 2.49 4.23 0.85
C LEU A 56 2.81 3.35 2.06
N LEU A 57 2.21 3.69 3.19
CA LEU A 57 2.38 2.92 4.43
C LEU A 57 1.17 2.01 4.64
N GLU A 58 1.43 0.73 4.85
CA GLU A 58 0.41 -0.27 5.14
C GLU A 58 -0.04 -0.13 6.59
N VAL A 59 -1.35 0.01 6.81
CA VAL A 59 -1.96 0.16 8.14
C VAL A 59 -2.86 -1.04 8.42
N ASN A 60 -2.61 -1.70 9.55
CA ASN A 60 -3.49 -2.71 10.10
C ASN A 60 -4.63 -2.03 10.85
N VAL A 61 -5.67 -1.66 10.11
CA VAL A 61 -6.84 -0.98 10.66
C VAL A 61 -7.76 -1.94 11.43
N SER A 62 -7.84 -3.21 11.02
CA SER A 62 -8.69 -4.20 11.69
C SER A 62 -8.12 -4.68 13.04
N GLY A 63 -6.82 -4.47 13.29
CA GLY A 63 -6.17 -4.85 14.54
C GLY A 63 -5.92 -6.36 14.67
N GLU A 64 -6.10 -7.13 13.60
CA GLU A 64 -5.85 -8.57 13.59
C GLU A 64 -4.34 -8.83 13.72
N ALA A 65 -3.93 -9.59 14.75
CA ALA A 65 -2.51 -9.85 15.02
C ALA A 65 -1.77 -10.59 13.90
N THR A 66 -2.49 -11.27 13.01
CA THR A 66 -1.96 -12.00 11.86
C THR A 66 -1.67 -11.12 10.65
N LYS A 67 -2.15 -9.87 10.64
CA LYS A 67 -1.96 -8.92 9.53
C LYS A 67 -0.77 -8.01 9.76
N GLY A 68 0.00 -7.80 8.70
CA GLY A 68 1.08 -6.82 8.68
C GLY A 68 0.58 -5.38 8.67
N GLY A 69 1.52 -4.44 8.75
CA GLY A 69 1.24 -3.00 8.75
C GLY A 69 1.36 -2.34 10.12
N PHE A 70 1.43 -1.02 10.10
CA PHE A 70 1.44 -0.19 11.30
C PHE A 70 0.09 -0.25 12.02
N SER A 71 0.12 -0.18 13.34
CA SER A 71 -1.10 0.01 14.12
C SER A 71 -1.65 1.43 13.92
N VAL A 72 -2.96 1.59 14.11
CA VAL A 72 -3.64 2.90 14.12
C VAL A 72 -3.00 3.88 15.11
N ALA A 73 -2.51 3.38 16.25
CA ALA A 73 -1.83 4.20 17.25
C ALA A 73 -0.39 4.57 16.85
N GLY A 74 0.30 3.71 16.11
CA GLY A 74 1.72 3.89 15.76
C GLY A 74 1.96 4.63 14.45
N ILE A 75 0.97 4.70 13.54
CA ILE A 75 1.17 5.23 12.19
C ILE A 75 1.62 6.69 12.17
N ALA A 76 1.16 7.54 13.09
CA ALA A 76 1.56 8.94 13.14
C ALA A 76 3.06 9.11 13.43
N ALA A 77 3.59 8.35 14.40
CA ALA A 77 5.02 8.34 14.70
C ALA A 77 5.83 7.81 13.51
N ALA A 78 5.38 6.70 12.91
CA ALA A 78 6.04 6.12 11.75
C ALA A 78 6.09 7.07 10.55
N VAL A 79 5.02 7.82 10.25
CA VAL A 79 5.03 8.82 9.18
C VAL A 79 6.06 9.90 9.45
N ASN A 80 6.16 10.39 10.68
CA ASN A 80 7.13 11.43 11.05
C ASN A 80 8.57 10.94 10.86
N GLU A 81 8.87 9.72 11.29
CA GLU A 81 10.20 9.10 11.11
C GLU A 81 10.51 8.87 9.62
N ILE A 82 9.58 8.27 8.87
CA ILE A 82 9.80 7.91 7.47
C ILE A 82 9.93 9.14 6.57
N ARG A 83 9.24 10.25 6.89
CA ARG A 83 9.40 11.53 6.17
C ARG A 83 10.81 12.12 6.27
N GLN A 84 11.60 11.74 7.28
CA GLN A 84 13.00 12.17 7.42
C GLN A 84 13.97 11.31 6.60
N LEU A 85 13.53 10.15 6.09
CA LEU A 85 14.40 9.26 5.32
C LEU A 85 14.66 9.84 3.93
N PRO A 86 15.93 9.92 3.49
CA PRO A 86 16.24 10.36 2.15
C PRO A 86 15.69 9.36 1.13
N ASN A 87 15.52 9.80 -0.11
CA ASN A 87 15.09 8.97 -1.23
C ASN A 87 13.71 8.32 -1.09
N LEU A 88 12.92 8.62 -0.05
CA LEU A 88 11.53 8.19 0.06
C LEU A 88 10.59 9.38 -0.06
N LYS A 89 9.43 9.15 -0.68
CA LYS A 89 8.32 10.10 -0.72
C LYS A 89 7.07 9.42 -0.18
N THR A 90 6.73 9.69 1.08
CA THR A 90 5.50 9.20 1.69
C THR A 90 4.29 9.88 1.05
N MET A 91 3.52 9.13 0.26
CA MET A 91 2.42 9.64 -0.56
C MET A 91 1.04 9.39 0.02
N GLY A 92 0.88 8.35 0.85
CA GLY A 92 -0.43 7.86 1.24
C GLY A 92 -0.40 6.69 2.19
N LEU A 93 -1.59 6.17 2.45
CA LEU A 93 -1.81 4.97 3.26
C LEU A 93 -2.41 3.86 2.40
N MET A 94 -2.12 2.63 2.79
CA MET A 94 -2.66 1.41 2.21
C MET A 94 -3.28 0.54 3.31
N THR A 95 -4.35 -0.18 3.02
CA THR A 95 -4.82 -1.27 3.88
C THR A 95 -5.35 -2.43 3.06
N VAL A 96 -5.28 -3.63 3.65
CA VAL A 96 -5.93 -4.84 3.17
C VAL A 96 -7.05 -5.20 4.15
N ALA A 97 -8.28 -4.91 3.72
CA ALA A 97 -9.47 -5.24 4.49
C ALA A 97 -9.65 -6.77 4.61
N PRO A 98 -10.28 -7.26 5.71
CA PRO A 98 -10.68 -8.66 5.80
C PRO A 98 -11.66 -9.02 4.68
N PHE A 99 -11.69 -10.30 4.32
CA PHE A 99 -12.74 -10.82 3.46
C PHE A 99 -14.04 -10.94 4.27
N VAL A 100 -15.11 -10.34 3.76
CA VAL A 100 -16.46 -10.36 4.34
C VAL A 100 -17.46 -10.70 3.25
N ALA A 101 -18.67 -11.13 3.63
CA ALA A 101 -19.72 -11.43 2.68
C ALA A 101 -20.40 -10.15 2.15
N ASP A 102 -20.63 -9.18 3.04
CA ASP A 102 -21.20 -7.88 2.69
C ASP A 102 -20.10 -6.80 2.68
N PRO A 103 -19.78 -6.18 1.53
CA PRO A 103 -18.79 -5.10 1.43
C PRO A 103 -19.02 -3.93 2.38
N GLU A 104 -20.27 -3.68 2.80
CA GLU A 104 -20.60 -2.65 3.78
C GLU A 104 -19.92 -2.89 5.14
N GLU A 105 -19.65 -4.14 5.51
CA GLU A 105 -18.94 -4.48 6.75
C GLU A 105 -17.50 -3.95 6.75
N ILE A 106 -16.91 -3.67 5.59
CA ILE A 106 -15.56 -3.08 5.45
C ILE A 106 -15.60 -1.55 5.54
N ARG A 107 -16.76 -0.89 5.35
CA ARG A 107 -16.85 0.58 5.34
C ARG A 107 -16.19 1.25 6.55
N PRO A 108 -16.33 0.76 7.80
CA PRO A 108 -15.63 1.34 8.94
C PRO A 108 -14.10 1.31 8.82
N VAL A 109 -13.54 0.27 8.20
CA VAL A 109 -12.11 0.12 7.94
C VAL A 109 -11.63 1.20 6.95
N PHE A 110 -12.32 1.36 5.83
CA PHE A 110 -11.95 2.37 4.82
C PHE A 110 -12.15 3.80 5.33
N ARG A 111 -13.24 4.07 6.04
CA ARG A 111 -13.46 5.34 6.71
C ARG A 111 -12.33 5.69 7.67
N LYS A 112 -11.92 4.72 8.50
CA LYS A 112 -10.85 4.95 9.46
C LYS A 112 -9.51 5.23 8.77
N LEU A 113 -9.20 4.53 7.68
CA LEU A 113 -7.99 4.82 6.89
C LEU A 113 -8.04 6.23 6.29
N ARG A 114 -9.20 6.68 5.78
CA ARG A 114 -9.37 8.05 5.28
C ARG A 114 -9.11 9.07 6.37
N GLU A 115 -9.72 8.94 7.54
CA GLU A 115 -9.51 9.85 8.67
C GLU A 115 -8.03 9.95 9.06
N LEU A 116 -7.32 8.81 9.10
CA LEU A 116 -5.88 8.79 9.35
C LEU A 116 -5.11 9.55 8.26
N ARG A 117 -5.39 9.27 6.99
CA ARG A 117 -4.76 9.96 5.85
C ARG A 117 -4.96 11.47 5.92
N ASP A 118 -6.18 11.92 6.24
CA ASP A 118 -6.53 13.33 6.38
C ASP A 118 -5.75 13.97 7.54
N SER A 119 -5.74 13.33 8.71
CA SER A 119 -5.01 13.81 9.89
C SER A 119 -3.49 13.90 9.71
N LEU A 120 -2.94 13.09 8.80
CA LEU A 120 -1.51 13.03 8.49
C LEU A 120 -1.16 13.89 7.27
N GLU A 121 -2.14 14.59 6.68
CA GLU A 121 -2.01 15.43 5.49
C GLU A 121 -1.35 14.68 4.32
N LEU A 122 -1.72 13.41 4.15
CA LEU A 122 -1.27 12.58 3.06
C LEU A 122 -2.24 12.69 1.87
N LYS A 123 -1.81 12.27 0.68
CA LYS A 123 -2.62 12.43 -0.53
C LYS A 123 -3.45 11.19 -0.84
N HIS A 124 -2.82 10.03 -0.82
CA HIS A 124 -3.37 8.82 -1.41
C HIS A 124 -3.93 7.82 -0.40
N LEU A 125 -5.01 7.15 -0.82
CA LEU A 125 -5.58 5.97 -0.19
C LEU A 125 -5.54 4.82 -1.19
N SER A 126 -4.81 3.76 -0.85
CA SER A 126 -4.79 2.49 -1.56
C SER A 126 -5.62 1.47 -0.79
N MET A 127 -6.88 1.34 -1.15
CA MET A 127 -7.85 0.45 -0.51
C MET A 127 -8.93 0.07 -1.54
N GLY A 128 -9.59 -1.07 -1.35
CA GLY A 128 -10.49 -1.64 -2.36
C GLY A 128 -9.79 -2.61 -3.32
N MET A 129 -10.40 -3.77 -3.44
CA MET A 129 -10.12 -4.91 -4.29
C MET A 129 -11.40 -5.28 -5.06
N THR A 130 -11.47 -6.46 -5.68
CA THR A 130 -12.56 -6.80 -6.60
C THR A 130 -13.94 -6.80 -5.94
N ASP A 131 -14.04 -7.17 -4.66
CA ASP A 131 -15.33 -7.37 -4.00
C ASP A 131 -15.84 -6.12 -3.25
N ASP A 132 -14.98 -5.12 -3.03
CA ASP A 132 -15.24 -4.00 -2.12
C ASP A 132 -14.81 -2.64 -2.71
N PHE A 133 -14.47 -2.56 -4.00
CA PHE A 133 -14.00 -1.32 -4.61
C PHE A 133 -15.05 -0.20 -4.65
N GLU A 134 -16.34 -0.53 -4.74
CA GLU A 134 -17.42 0.48 -4.75
C GLU A 134 -17.45 1.23 -3.41
N VAL A 135 -17.49 0.48 -2.30
CA VAL A 135 -17.39 1.03 -0.94
C VAL A 135 -16.07 1.79 -0.74
N ALA A 136 -14.97 1.28 -1.31
CA ALA A 136 -13.68 1.96 -1.25
C ALA A 136 -13.71 3.33 -1.97
N ILE A 137 -14.31 3.42 -3.15
CA ILE A 137 -14.49 4.69 -3.89
C ILE A 137 -15.29 5.68 -3.05
N GLU A 138 -16.43 5.25 -2.51
CA GLU A 138 -17.29 6.10 -1.69
C GLU A 138 -16.59 6.63 -0.44
N GLU A 139 -15.72 5.81 0.17
CA GLU A 139 -14.92 6.23 1.32
C GLU A 139 -13.61 6.96 0.93
N GLY A 140 -13.37 7.22 -0.36
CA GLY A 140 -12.33 8.12 -0.85
C GLY A 140 -11.07 7.46 -1.40
N ALA A 141 -11.13 6.19 -1.81
CA ALA A 141 -9.99 5.50 -2.41
C ALA A 141 -9.47 6.24 -3.65
N SER A 142 -8.16 6.43 -3.72
CA SER A 142 -7.48 7.03 -4.87
C SER A 142 -6.74 6.01 -5.74
N MET A 143 -6.59 4.78 -5.23
CA MET A 143 -5.90 3.67 -5.87
C MET A 143 -6.64 2.37 -5.53
N LEU A 144 -7.25 1.74 -6.53
CA LEU A 144 -7.94 0.45 -6.41
C LEU A 144 -7.03 -0.68 -6.90
N ARG A 145 -7.21 -1.88 -6.35
CA ARG A 145 -6.42 -3.08 -6.71
C ARG A 145 -7.32 -4.16 -7.31
N ILE A 146 -7.67 -3.99 -8.59
CA ILE A 146 -8.62 -4.87 -9.28
C ILE A 146 -7.89 -6.01 -9.99
N GLY A 147 -8.21 -7.25 -9.62
CA GLY A 147 -7.60 -8.46 -10.19
C GLY A 147 -8.64 -9.32 -10.91
N ARG A 148 -9.48 -10.01 -10.12
CA ARG A 148 -10.43 -11.02 -10.64
C ARG A 148 -11.46 -10.44 -11.61
N ALA A 149 -11.91 -9.21 -11.40
CA ALA A 149 -12.82 -8.56 -12.34
C ALA A 149 -12.19 -8.23 -13.71
N ILE A 150 -10.86 -8.14 -13.82
CA ILE A 150 -10.17 -7.87 -15.10
C ILE A 150 -9.68 -9.18 -15.73
N PHE A 151 -9.04 -10.05 -14.95
CA PHE A 151 -8.34 -11.23 -15.46
C PHE A 151 -9.08 -12.56 -15.24
N GLY A 152 -10.22 -12.54 -14.56
CA GLY A 152 -10.93 -13.74 -14.13
C GLY A 152 -10.31 -14.42 -12.90
N GLU A 153 -10.83 -15.59 -12.55
CA GLU A 153 -10.37 -16.37 -11.41
C GLU A 153 -8.92 -16.84 -11.58
N ARG A 154 -8.19 -16.89 -10.45
CA ARG A 154 -6.82 -17.44 -10.46
C ARG A 154 -6.89 -18.92 -10.78
N ARG A 155 -6.21 -19.35 -11.85
CA ARG A 155 -5.94 -20.77 -12.08
C ARG A 155 -5.05 -21.26 -10.94
N GLN A 156 -5.53 -22.24 -10.17
CA GLN A 156 -4.69 -22.93 -9.19
C GLN A 156 -3.57 -23.63 -9.98
N GLN A 157 -2.33 -23.22 -9.75
CA GLN A 157 -1.13 -23.95 -10.16
C GLN A 157 -0.52 -24.58 -8.92
#